data_AF-A0AA49IZR7-F1
#
_entry.id   AF-A0AA49IZR7-F1
#
_cell.length_a   1.000
_cell.length_b   1.000
_cell.length_c   1.000
_cell.angle_alpha   90.00
_cell.angle_beta   90.00
_cell.angle_gamma   90.00
#
_symmetry.space_group_name_H-M   'P 1'
#
loop_
_entity.id
_entity.type
_entity.pdbx_description
1 polymer ?
#
loop_
_entity_poly.entity_id
_entity_poly.type
_entity_poly.pdbx_seq_one_letter_code
_entity_poly.pdbx_strand_id
1 'polypeptide(L)'
;MINNVIDKLRIYLFPPVTRRDALEIASKKMAQTDLALICHGRKPPRFHIYNEPVEPCWWIQAPWGDGRSEYALRSSRVILVGRKTGIVHYDGSANDEG
;
A
#
# COMPACT_ATOMS: atom_id res chain seq x y z
N MET A 1 -31.82 -7.97 4.39
CA MET A 1 -31.72 -6.91 5.42
C MET A 1 -30.63 -7.17 6.46
N ILE A 2 -30.42 -8.42 6.92
CA ILE A 2 -29.41 -8.77 7.95
C ILE A 2 -27.96 -8.42 7.55
N ASN A 3 -27.56 -8.66 6.30
CA ASN A 3 -26.18 -8.39 5.84
C ASN A 3 -25.76 -6.91 5.98
N ASN A 4 -26.70 -5.98 5.80
CA ASN A 4 -26.42 -4.54 5.89
C ASN A 4 -26.15 -4.08 7.33
N VAL A 5 -26.74 -4.77 8.32
CA VAL A 5 -26.49 -4.51 9.75
C VAL A 5 -25.11 -5.06 10.14
N ILE A 6 -24.79 -6.28 9.69
CA ILE A 6 -23.49 -6.92 9.95
C ILE A 6 -22.35 -6.09 9.33
N ASP A 7 -22.51 -5.61 8.10
CA ASP A 7 -21.50 -4.77 7.44
C ASP A 7 -21.29 -3.43 8.16
N LYS A 8 -22.36 -2.76 8.59
CA LYS A 8 -22.27 -1.53 9.39
C LYS A 8 -21.59 -1.76 10.72
N LEU A 9 -21.95 -2.84 11.42
CA LEU A 9 -21.32 -3.21 12.69
C LEU A 9 -19.83 -3.51 12.51
N ARG A 10 -19.48 -4.18 11.41
CA ARG A 10 -18.09 -4.51 11.06
C ARG A 10 -17.26 -3.26 10.77
N ILE A 11 -17.82 -2.29 10.03
CA ILE A 11 -17.16 -0.99 9.78
C ILE A 11 -17.01 -0.19 11.07
N TYR A 12 -17.98 -0.24 11.97
CA TYR A 12 -17.91 0.46 13.25
C TYR A 12 -16.85 -0.13 14.18
N LEU A 13 -16.80 -1.46 14.29
CA LEU A 13 -15.85 -2.18 15.15
C LEU A 13 -14.45 -2.23 14.55
N PHE A 14 -14.35 -2.26 13.23
CA PHE A 14 -13.09 -2.33 12.47
C PHE A 14 -13.13 -1.28 11.36
N PRO A 15 -12.92 0.01 11.72
CA PRO A 15 -12.91 1.07 10.73
C PRO A 15 -11.85 0.76 9.66
N PRO A 16 -12.18 0.92 8.36
CA PRO A 16 -11.22 0.73 7.29
C PRO A 16 -10.01 1.63 7.50
N VAL A 17 -8.83 1.09 7.21
CA VAL A 17 -7.57 1.81 7.25
C VAL A 17 -7.67 3.02 6.34
N THR A 18 -7.46 4.21 6.90
CA THR A 18 -7.52 5.44 6.13
C THR A 18 -6.23 5.62 5.31
N ARG A 19 -6.24 6.58 4.36
CA ARG A 19 -5.03 6.95 3.62
C ARG A 19 -3.87 7.34 4.54
N ARG A 20 -4.18 8.03 5.64
CA ARG A 20 -3.21 8.49 6.64
C ARG A 20 -2.61 7.30 7.38
N ASP A 21 -3.44 6.39 7.87
CA ASP A 21 -3.00 5.20 8.59
C ASP A 21 -2.13 4.31 7.70
N ALA A 22 -2.50 4.15 6.43
CA ALA A 22 -1.72 3.38 5.48
C ALA A 22 -0.33 3.98 5.24
N LEU A 23 -0.24 5.31 5.12
CA LEU A 23 1.03 6.03 5.01
C LEU A 23 1.88 5.88 6.28
N GLU A 24 1.27 5.94 7.46
CA GLU A 24 1.96 5.74 8.73
C GLU A 24 2.49 4.30 8.87
N ILE A 25 1.69 3.29 8.49
CA ILE A 25 2.11 1.88 8.46
C ILE A 25 3.30 1.70 7.51
N ALA A 26 3.24 2.27 6.31
CA ALA A 26 4.33 2.19 5.34
C ALA A 26 5.60 2.90 5.85
N SER A 27 5.49 4.11 6.40
CA SER A 27 6.63 4.83 6.98
C SER A 27 7.28 4.04 8.14
N LYS A 28 6.48 3.49 9.06
CA LYS A 28 6.98 2.61 10.13
C LYS A 28 7.70 1.39 9.57
N LYS A 29 7.16 0.77 8.51
CA LYS A 29 7.79 -0.38 7.84
C LYS A 29 9.15 -0.05 7.24
N MET A 30 9.32 1.16 6.74
CA MET A 30 10.59 1.63 6.17
C MET A 30 11.61 2.07 7.24
N ALA A 31 11.19 2.21 8.50
CA ALA A 31 11.98 2.82 9.58
C ALA A 31 12.51 4.23 9.21
N GLN A 32 11.79 4.95 8.34
CA GLN A 32 12.15 6.29 7.85
C GLN A 32 10.91 7.18 7.82
N THR A 33 11.02 8.37 8.41
CA THR A 33 9.88 9.27 8.65
C THR A 33 9.70 10.37 7.60
N ASP A 34 10.73 10.69 6.82
CA ASP A 34 10.74 11.85 5.91
C ASP A 34 10.78 11.50 4.41
N LEU A 35 10.40 10.28 4.06
CA LEU A 35 10.34 9.90 2.65
C LEU A 35 9.05 10.38 1.99
N ALA A 36 9.18 10.90 0.77
CA ALA A 36 8.05 11.26 -0.07
C ALA A 36 7.31 9.98 -0.53
N LEU A 37 6.28 9.58 0.21
CA LEU A 37 5.42 8.45 -0.12
C LEU A 37 4.22 8.92 -0.96
N ILE A 38 3.96 8.22 -2.06
CA ILE A 38 2.78 8.48 -2.90
C ILE A 38 1.76 7.37 -2.66
N CYS A 39 0.64 7.70 -2.04
CA CYS A 39 -0.44 6.74 -1.77
C CYS A 39 -1.55 6.84 -2.81
N HIS A 40 -1.75 5.74 -3.54
CA HIS A 40 -2.84 5.55 -4.50
C HIS A 40 -3.95 4.69 -3.91
N GLY A 41 -5.20 5.10 -4.15
CA GLY A 41 -6.38 4.35 -3.70
C GLY A 41 -6.69 3.12 -4.54
N ARG A 42 -6.20 3.05 -5.76
CA ARG A 42 -6.36 1.91 -6.68
C ARG A 42 -5.01 1.61 -7.31
N LYS A 43 -4.86 0.39 -7.83
CA LYS A 43 -3.68 -0.03 -8.58
C LYS A 43 -3.40 0.94 -9.74
N PRO A 44 -2.24 1.61 -9.77
CA PRO A 44 -1.80 2.35 -10.96
C PRO A 44 -1.63 1.41 -12.16
N PRO A 45 -2.04 1.79 -13.39
CA PRO A 45 -1.96 0.91 -14.57
C PRO A 45 -0.56 0.38 -14.89
N ARG A 46 0.47 1.16 -14.58
CA ARG A 46 1.88 0.84 -14.82
C ARG A 46 2.47 -0.21 -13.87
N PHE A 47 1.76 -0.59 -12.81
CA PHE A 47 2.29 -1.55 -11.83
C PHE A 47 1.97 -2.98 -12.28
N HIS A 48 2.99 -3.83 -12.33
CA HIS A 48 2.89 -5.22 -12.75
C HIS A 48 3.25 -6.18 -11.60
N ILE A 49 2.46 -6.12 -10.52
CA ILE A 49 2.62 -7.02 -9.36
C ILE A 49 1.92 -8.35 -9.63
N TYR A 50 2.64 -9.46 -9.44
CA TYR A 50 2.09 -10.81 -9.50
C TYR A 50 1.47 -11.21 -8.15
N ASN A 51 0.43 -12.04 -8.18
CA ASN A 51 -0.31 -12.49 -6.98
C ASN A 51 -0.94 -11.34 -6.18
N GLU A 52 -1.71 -10.49 -6.87
CA GLU A 52 -2.40 -9.37 -6.24
C GLU A 52 -3.32 -9.82 -5.10
N PRO A 53 -3.32 -9.11 -3.94
CA PRO A 53 -4.20 -9.44 -2.84
C PRO A 53 -5.67 -9.38 -3.26
N VAL A 54 -6.45 -10.38 -2.84
CA VAL A 54 -7.91 -10.42 -3.08
C VAL A 54 -8.61 -9.29 -2.33
N GLU A 55 -8.04 -8.84 -1.20
CA GLU A 55 -8.59 -7.70 -0.48
C GLU A 55 -8.17 -6.34 -1.06
N PRO A 56 -9.05 -5.33 -1.02
CA PRO A 56 -8.69 -3.98 -1.44
C PRO A 56 -7.50 -3.44 -0.64
N CYS A 57 -6.49 -2.93 -1.33
CA CYS A 57 -5.29 -2.35 -0.72
C CYS A 57 -5.11 -0.86 -1.04
N TRP A 58 -4.36 -0.18 -0.19
CA TRP A 58 -3.65 1.06 -0.51
C TRP A 58 -2.35 0.70 -1.22
N TRP A 59 -2.05 1.42 -2.30
CA TRP A 59 -0.88 1.19 -3.15
C TRP A 59 0.10 2.32 -2.90
N ILE A 60 1.11 2.08 -2.09
CA ILE A 60 2.03 3.11 -1.61
C ILE A 60 3.33 2.98 -2.38
N GLN A 61 3.58 3.90 -3.29
CA GLN A 61 4.87 4.02 -3.95
C GLN A 61 5.86 4.68 -3.00
N ALA A 62 7.03 4.05 -2.86
CA ALA A 62 8.08 4.42 -1.95
C ALA A 62 9.44 4.40 -2.68
N PRO A 63 10.44 5.16 -2.20
CA PRO A 63 11.81 4.98 -2.64
C PRO A 63 12.41 3.69 -2.03
N TRP A 64 13.44 3.13 -2.66
CA TRP A 64 14.11 1.94 -2.12
C TRP A 64 14.90 2.22 -0.84
N GLY A 65 15.31 3.47 -0.61
CA GLY A 65 16.02 3.90 0.60
C GLY A 65 17.47 3.39 0.67
N ASP A 66 17.99 2.81 -0.41
CA ASP A 66 19.35 2.24 -0.52
C ASP A 66 20.37 3.25 -1.07
N GLY A 67 19.96 4.50 -1.30
CA GLY A 67 20.81 5.56 -1.89
C GLY A 67 21.19 5.32 -3.36
N ARG A 68 20.71 4.23 -4.00
CA ARG A 68 21.07 3.85 -5.38
C ARG A 68 19.99 4.20 -6.40
N SER A 69 18.90 4.81 -5.95
CA SER A 69 17.70 5.05 -6.76
C SER A 69 17.91 6.12 -7.85
N GLU A 70 18.91 7.00 -7.74
CA GLU A 70 19.13 8.10 -8.71
C GLU A 70 19.91 7.70 -9.97
N TYR A 71 20.65 6.57 -9.92
CA TYR A 71 21.54 6.15 -11.01
C TYR A 71 21.22 4.76 -11.58
N ALA A 72 20.19 4.08 -11.04
CA ALA A 72 19.76 2.78 -11.52
C ALA A 72 18.42 2.91 -12.25
N LEU A 73 18.36 2.44 -13.50
CA LEU A 73 17.09 2.08 -14.14
C LEU A 73 16.49 0.91 -13.36
N ARG A 74 15.63 1.23 -12.39
CA ARG A 74 14.99 0.27 -11.51
C ARG A 74 13.55 0.67 -11.28
N SER A 75 12.70 -0.34 -11.19
CA SER A 75 11.29 -0.26 -10.87
C SER A 75 11.14 0.44 -9.53
N SER A 76 10.09 1.24 -9.43
CA SER A 76 9.72 1.86 -8.16
C SER A 76 9.41 0.78 -7.10
N ARG A 77 9.67 1.08 -5.82
CA ARG A 77 9.23 0.22 -4.73
C ARG A 77 7.76 0.52 -4.45
N VAL A 78 6.97 -0.52 -4.19
CA VAL A 78 5.57 -0.40 -3.81
C VAL A 78 5.29 -1.26 -2.58
N ILE A 79 4.54 -0.68 -1.65
CA ILE A 79 4.07 -1.32 -0.43
C ILE A 79 2.54 -1.40 -0.52
N LEU A 80 1.98 -2.59 -0.39
CA LEU A 80 0.53 -2.82 -0.38
C LEU A 80 0.04 -2.97 1.04
N VAL A 81 -0.83 -2.05 1.48
CA VAL A 81 -1.43 -2.09 2.82
C VAL A 81 -2.92 -2.42 2.68
N GLY A 82 -3.35 -3.49 3.33
CA GLY A 82 -4.75 -3.92 3.35
C GLY A 82 -5.70 -2.86 3.89
N ARG A 83 -6.76 -2.51 3.14
CA ARG A 83 -7.73 -1.49 3.58
C ARG A 83 -8.59 -1.93 4.75
N LYS A 84 -8.74 -3.24 4.95
CA LYS A 84 -9.55 -3.80 6.03
C LYS A 84 -8.69 -4.13 7.25
N THR A 85 -7.47 -4.60 7.02
CA THR A 85 -6.64 -5.24 8.04
C THR A 85 -5.45 -4.39 8.48
N GLY A 86 -4.97 -3.47 7.63
CA GLY A 86 -3.71 -2.75 7.83
C GLY A 86 -2.47 -3.63 7.64
N ILE A 87 -2.65 -4.89 7.22
CA ILE A 87 -1.55 -5.81 6.98
C ILE A 87 -0.80 -5.39 5.71
N VAL A 88 0.53 -5.43 5.76
CA VAL A 88 1.36 -5.27 4.58
C VAL A 88 1.36 -6.58 3.81
N HIS A 89 0.65 -6.63 2.69
CA HIS A 89 0.55 -7.82 1.83
C HIS A 89 1.73 -7.96 0.87
N TYR A 90 2.38 -6.85 0.54
CA TYR A 90 3.48 -6.82 -0.40
C TYR A 90 4.40 -5.64 -0.10
N ASP A 91 5.69 -5.85 -0.28
CA ASP A 91 6.74 -4.85 -0.16
C ASP A 91 7.85 -5.23 -1.13
N GLY A 92 7.92 -4.55 -2.27
CA GLY A 92 8.81 -4.96 -3.35
C GLY A 92 8.71 -4.11 -4.60
N SER A 93 9.13 -4.68 -5.73
CA SER A 93 9.15 -4.02 -7.03
C SER A 93 7.74 -3.78 -7.59
N ALA A 94 7.49 -2.59 -8.10
CA ALA A 94 6.29 -2.29 -8.87
C ALA A 94 6.32 -2.92 -10.27
N ASN A 95 7.49 -3.39 -10.72
CA ASN A 95 7.74 -3.89 -12.08
C ASN A 95 7.23 -2.91 -13.13
N ASP A 96 7.47 -1.62 -12.93
CA ASP A 96 7.10 -0.52 -13.81
C ASP A 96 8.28 -0.08 -14.72
N GLU A 97 9.30 -0.94 -14.84
CA GLU A 97 10.31 -0.90 -15.89
C GLU A 97 9.68 -1.33 -17.22
N GLY A 98 9.52 -0.39 -18.15
CA GLY A 98 8.94 -0.62 -19.49
C GLY A 98 9.17 0.56 -20.40
#